data_AF-A0A918FFD3-F1
#
_entry.id   AF-A0A918FFD3-F1
#
_cell.length_a   1.000
_cell.length_b   1.000
_cell.length_c   1.000
_cell.angle_alpha   90.00
_cell.angle_beta   90.00
_cell.angle_gamma   90.00
#
_symmetry.space_group_name_H-M   'P 1'
#
loop_
_entity.id
_entity.type
_entity.pdbx_description
1 polymer ?
#
loop_
_entity_poly.entity_id
_entity_poly.type
_entity_poly.pdbx_seq_one_letter_code
_entity_poly.pdbx_strand_id
1 'polypeptide(L)'
;MSAPTQQAAIDSNILNALLRHEPNAAQIAALLGQLKRTHGLMICPVVYAKLLAGPGATGPILERLLTGAGVLLELSLCTLAV
;
A
#
# COMPACT_ATOMS: atom_id res chain seq x y z
N MET A 1 0.89 -15.62 -22.18
CA MET A 1 0.63 -14.73 -21.02
C MET A 1 1.24 -15.40 -19.81
N SER A 2 2.34 -14.88 -19.28
CA SER A 2 2.99 -15.49 -18.10
C SER A 2 3.56 -14.38 -17.22
N ALA A 3 2.85 -14.02 -16.16
CA ALA A 3 3.41 -13.19 -15.10
C ALA A 3 4.14 -14.12 -14.11
N PRO A 4 5.41 -13.83 -13.83
CA PRO A 4 5.86 -13.86 -12.46
C PRO A 4 6.32 -12.44 -12.11
N THR A 5 5.39 -11.51 -11.99
CA THR A 5 5.67 -10.22 -11.36
C THR A 5 5.70 -10.50 -9.86
N GLN A 6 6.90 -10.57 -9.30
CA GLN A 6 7.12 -10.78 -7.88
C GLN A 6 6.25 -9.78 -7.09
N GLN A 7 5.44 -10.26 -6.15
CA GLN A 7 4.46 -9.41 -5.45
C GLN A 7 5.09 -8.92 -4.15
N ALA A 8 4.88 -7.65 -3.82
CA ALA A 8 5.30 -7.08 -2.55
C ALA A 8 4.08 -6.63 -1.77
N ALA A 9 3.83 -7.30 -0.64
CA ALA A 9 2.83 -6.87 0.33
C ALA A 9 3.33 -5.66 1.10
N ILE A 10 2.53 -4.59 1.15
CA ILE A 10 2.84 -3.34 1.83
C ILE A 10 2.03 -3.28 3.13
N ASP A 11 2.73 -3.04 4.24
CA ASP A 11 2.08 -2.87 5.54
C ASP A 11 1.44 -1.47 5.67
N SER A 12 0.40 -1.38 6.49
CA SER A 12 -0.22 -0.14 6.93
C SER A 12 0.76 0.94 7.42
N ASN A 13 1.85 0.59 8.09
CA ASN A 13 2.78 1.58 8.63
C ASN A 13 3.49 2.39 7.53
N ILE A 14 3.84 1.74 6.41
CA ILE A 14 4.47 2.40 5.26
C ILE A 14 3.51 3.41 4.64
N LEU A 15 2.24 3.03 4.50
CA LEU A 15 1.21 3.89 3.93
C LEU A 15 0.79 5.01 4.89
N ASN A 16 0.73 4.73 6.19
CA ASN A 16 0.50 5.75 7.22
C ASN A 16 1.60 6.83 7.22
N ALA A 17 2.86 6.44 7.07
CA ALA A 17 3.97 7.39 7.00
C ALA A 17 3.83 8.36 5.81
N LEU A 18 3.38 7.85 4.66
CA LEU A 18 3.07 8.68 3.51
C LEU A 18 1.84 9.58 3.74
N LEU A 19 0.76 9.01 4.28
CA LEU A 19 -0.49 9.72 4.54
C LEU A 19 -0.32 10.87 5.54
N ARG A 20 0.53 10.68 6.55
CA ARG A 20 0.77 11.64 7.63
C ARG A 20 1.95 12.57 7.37
N HIS A 21 2.58 12.46 6.21
CA HIS A 21 3.76 13.24 5.85
C HIS A 21 4.87 13.12 6.90
N GLU A 22 5.14 11.90 7.39
CA GLU A 22 6.21 11.65 8.34
C GLU A 22 7.59 12.07 7.76
N PRO A 23 8.60 12.34 8.60
CA PRO A 23 9.90 12.86 8.13
C PRO A 23 10.58 12.02 7.04
N ASN A 24 10.30 10.71 7.00
CA ASN A 24 10.86 9.77 6.02
C ASN A 24 9.95 9.54 4.79
N ALA A 25 8.80 10.22 4.68
CA ALA A 25 7.82 9.98 3.62
C ALA A 25 8.41 10.09 2.20
N ALA A 26 9.29 11.06 1.97
CA ALA A 26 9.96 11.21 0.66
C ALA A 26 10.86 10.01 0.32
N GLN A 27 11.57 9.47 1.30
CA GLN A 27 12.44 8.30 1.13
C GLN A 27 11.60 7.05 0.87
N ILE A 28 10.50 6.88 1.62
CA ILE A 28 9.53 5.80 1.40
C ILE A 28 8.93 5.88 0.00
N ALA A 29 8.49 7.06 -0.45
CA ALA A 29 7.93 7.25 -1.78
C ALA A 29 8.94 6.90 -2.88
N ALA A 30 10.21 7.29 -2.70
CA ALA A 30 11.28 6.93 -3.62
C ALA A 30 11.50 5.40 -3.67
N LEU A 31 11.54 4.73 -2.52
CA LEU A 31 11.70 3.28 -2.44
C LEU A 31 10.53 2.52 -3.09
N LEU A 32 9.28 2.93 -2.81
CA LEU A 32 8.10 2.36 -3.47
C LEU A 32 8.14 2.61 -4.99
N GLY A 33 8.60 3.78 -5.42
CA GLY A 33 8.84 4.11 -6.82
C GLY A 33 9.89 3.21 -7.49
N GLN A 34 10.85 2.70 -6.73
CA GLN A 34 11.81 1.69 -7.20
C GLN A 34 11.18 0.30 -7.26
N LEU A 35 10.53 -0.13 -6.18
CA LEU A 35 9.92 -1.45 -6.06
C LEU A 35 8.83 -1.67 -7.12
N LYS A 36 7.98 -0.68 -7.42
CA LYS A 36 6.91 -0.84 -8.41
C LYS A 36 7.39 -1.10 -9.84
N ARG A 37 8.68 -0.92 -10.13
CA ARG A 37 9.26 -1.25 -11.45
C ARG A 37 9.53 -2.74 -11.61
N THR A 38 9.71 -3.45 -10.51
CA THR A 38 10.08 -4.87 -10.48
C THR A 38 9.00 -5.74 -9.83
N HIS A 39 8.11 -5.14 -9.04
CA HIS A 39 7.10 -5.83 -8.24
C HIS A 39 5.72 -5.21 -8.40
N GLY A 40 4.69 -6.05 -8.35
CA GLY A 40 3.33 -5.57 -8.09
C GLY A 40 3.18 -5.24 -6.61
N LEU A 41 2.82 -4.00 -6.27
CA LEU A 41 2.64 -3.58 -4.88
C LEU A 41 1.20 -3.79 -4.44
N MET A 42 0.99 -4.46 -3.31
CA MET A 42 -0.34 -4.90 -2.89
C MET A 42 -0.57 -4.69 -1.39
N ILE A 43 -1.81 -4.44 -1.00
CA ILE A 43 -2.27 -4.52 0.39
C ILE A 43 -3.43 -5.51 0.48
N CYS A 44 -3.64 -6.07 1.67
CA CYS A 44 -4.83 -6.89 1.94
C CYS A 44 -5.97 -6.05 2.55
N PRO A 45 -7.22 -6.57 2.58
CA PRO A 45 -8.36 -5.90 3.19
C PRO A 45 -8.16 -5.46 4.64
N VAL A 46 -7.44 -6.25 5.44
CA VAL A 46 -7.14 -5.90 6.84
C VAL A 46 -6.25 -4.65 6.92
N VAL A 47 -5.26 -4.52 6.03
CA VAL A 47 -4.43 -3.31 5.95
C VAL A 47 -5.26 -2.11 5.50
N TYR A 48 -6.13 -2.28 4.50
CA TYR A 48 -7.05 -1.21 4.07
C TYR A 48 -7.95 -0.74 5.22
N ALA A 49 -8.56 -1.67 5.97
CA ALA A 49 -9.41 -1.35 7.12
C ALA A 49 -8.64 -0.61 8.23
N LYS A 50 -7.39 -1.02 8.52
CA LYS A 50 -6.52 -0.32 9.49
C LYS A 50 -6.23 1.12 9.07
N LEU A 51 -5.96 1.36 7.79
CA LEU A 51 -5.73 2.70 7.26
C LEU A 51 -6.99 3.56 7.38
N LEU A 52 -8.16 2.99 7.06
CA LEU A 52 -9.45 3.68 7.13
C LEU A 52 -9.87 4.03 8.57
N ALA A 53 -9.47 3.22 9.54
CA ALA A 53 -9.69 3.50 10.97
C ALA A 53 -8.78 4.62 11.52
N GLY A 54 -7.81 5.10 10.73
CA GLY A 54 -6.90 6.17 11.13
C GLY A 54 -7.59 7.54 11.24
N PRO A 55 -7.14 8.44 12.14
CA PRO A 55 -7.69 9.79 12.25
C PRO A 55 -7.57 10.56 10.94
N GLY A 56 -8.67 11.17 10.50
CA GLY A 56 -8.70 11.98 9.27
C GLY A 56 -8.63 11.17 7.97
N ALA A 57 -8.57 9.84 8.03
CA ALA A 57 -8.64 8.99 6.85
C ALA A 57 -10.08 8.92 6.31
N THR A 58 -10.22 9.00 5.00
CA THR A 58 -11.48 8.76 4.29
C THR A 58 -11.20 7.87 3.09
N GLY A 59 -12.23 7.16 2.60
CA GLY A 59 -12.12 6.34 1.39
C GLY A 59 -11.44 7.07 0.22
N PRO A 60 -11.91 8.28 -0.16
CA PRO A 60 -11.30 9.05 -1.25
C PRO A 60 -9.83 9.44 -1.02
N ILE A 61 -9.44 9.75 0.22
CA ILE A 61 -8.05 10.06 0.56
C ILE A 61 -7.17 8.82 0.40
N LEU A 62 -7.64 7.67 0.88
CA LEU A 62 -6.91 6.41 0.77
C LEU A 62 -6.82 5.94 -0.69
N GLU A 63 -7.90 6.03 -1.46
CA GLU A 63 -7.87 5.70 -2.89
C GLU A 63 -6.85 6.55 -3.63
N ARG A 64 -6.82 7.88 -3.40
CA ARG A 64 -5.82 8.77 -3.99
C ARG A 64 -4.40 8.37 -3.60
N LEU A 65 -4.18 8.03 -2.33
CA LEU A 65 -2.87 7.56 -1.84
C LEU A 65 -2.45 6.27 -2.56
N LEU A 66 -3.32 5.26 -2.59
CA LEU A 66 -3.03 3.95 -3.18
C LEU A 66 -2.78 4.06 -4.68
N THR A 67 -3.60 4.82 -5.41
CA THR A 67 -3.40 5.09 -6.84
C THR A 67 -2.08 5.84 -7.08
N GLY A 68 -1.77 6.86 -6.27
CA GLY A 68 -0.51 7.62 -6.38
C GLY A 68 0.73 6.76 -6.11
N ALA A 69 0.64 5.85 -5.13
CA ALA A 69 1.71 4.92 -4.80
C ALA A 69 1.81 3.73 -5.78
N GLY A 70 0.77 3.47 -6.58
CA GLY A 70 0.69 2.29 -7.45
C GLY A 70 0.45 1.00 -6.66
N VAL A 71 -0.28 1.08 -5.55
CA VAL A 71 -0.60 -0.05 -4.68
C VAL A 71 -2.02 -0.52 -4.93
N LEU A 72 -2.20 -1.83 -5.12
CA LEU A 72 -3.49 -2.45 -5.37
C LEU A 72 -4.04 -3.11 -4.09
N LEU A 73 -5.36 -3.10 -3.92
CA LEU A 73 -6.03 -3.92 -2.92
C LEU A 73 -6.23 -5.33 -3.48
N GLU A 74 -5.54 -6.32 -2.92
CA GLU A 74 -5.67 -7.72 -3.31
C GLU A 74 -6.51 -8.47 -2.26
N LEU A 75 -7.76 -8.80 -2.63
CA LEU A 75 -8.73 -9.44 -1.74
C LEU A 75 -8.31 -10.86 -1.34
N SER A 76 -7.55 -11.54 -2.19
CA SER A 76 -7.16 -12.95 -1.99
C SER A 76 -5.96 -13.10 -1.04
N LEU A 77 -5.21 -12.01 -0.79
CA LEU A 77 -3.99 -11.99 0.03
C LEU A 77 -4.26 -12.32 1.51
N CYS A 78 -5.51 -12.25 1.96
CA CYS A 78 -5.91 -12.53 3.34
C CYS A 78 -6.10 -14.02 3.68
N THR A 79 -5.95 -14.95 2.72
CA THR A 79 -6.16 -16.39 2.97
C THR A 79 -5.08 -17.07 3.84
N LEU A 80 -3.99 -16.37 4.19
CA LEU A 80 -2.91 -16.87 5.05
C LEU A 80 -2.93 -16.34 6.49
N ALA A 81 -3.96 -15.60 6.88
CA ALA A 81 -4.10 -15.05 8.23
C ALA A 81 -5.23 -15.75 9.00
N VAL A 82 -5.05 -17.05 9.29
CA VAL A 82 -5.74 -17.75 10.40
C VAL A 82 -4.74 -18.67 11.08
#